data_AF-A0A376ZHN1-F1
#
_entry.id   AF-A0A376ZHN1-F1
#
_cell.length_a   1.000
_cell.length_b   1.000
_cell.length_c   1.000
_cell.angle_alpha   90.00
_cell.angle_beta   90.00
_cell.angle_gamma   90.00
#
_symmetry.space_group_name_H-M   'P 1'
#
loop_
_entity.id
_entity.type
_entity.pdbx_description
1 polymer ?
#
loop_
_entity_poly.entity_id
_entity_poly.type
_entity_poly.pdbx_seq_one_letter_code
_entity_poly.pdbx_strand_id
1 'polypeptide(L)'
;MDQLHERELIELIKACTQPVLGICLGMQLLGRRSEESNGVSLLGIIEQDVPKMTDFGLPLPHMGWNRVYPQAGNRLFQGMKMAPISTLYTATLCR
;
A
#
# COMPACT_ATOMS: atom_id res chain seq x y z
N MET A 1 -4.38 10.94 -7.83
CA MET A 1 -3.59 12.03 -7.21
C MET A 1 -4.41 13.32 -7.14
N ASP A 2 -5.23 13.59 -8.14
CA ASP A 2 -6.10 14.78 -8.24
C ASP A 2 -6.88 15.07 -6.96
N GLN A 3 -7.51 14.05 -6.36
CA GLN A 3 -8.24 14.20 -5.10
C GLN A 3 -7.37 14.66 -3.91
N LEU A 4 -6.08 14.35 -3.88
CA LEU A 4 -5.17 14.84 -2.84
C LEU A 4 -4.76 16.30 -3.10
N HIS A 5 -4.60 16.68 -4.38
CA HIS A 5 -4.33 18.06 -4.77
C HIS A 5 -5.52 18.98 -4.48
N GLU A 6 -6.72 18.60 -4.92
CA GLU A 6 -7.96 19.36 -4.71
C GLU A 6 -8.27 19.59 -3.23
N ARG A 7 -7.83 18.68 -2.36
CA ARG A 7 -8.06 18.74 -0.91
C ARG A 7 -6.86 19.29 -0.14
N GLU A 8 -5.79 19.70 -0.83
CA GLU A 8 -4.57 20.24 -0.24
C GLU A 8 -3.91 19.31 0.80
N LEU A 9 -4.03 17.99 0.62
CA LEU A 9 -3.58 17.00 1.61
C LEU A 9 -2.11 16.62 1.47
N ILE A 10 -1.46 16.95 0.35
CA ILE A 10 -0.10 16.47 0.05
C ILE A 10 0.92 16.97 1.06
N GLU A 11 0.99 18.29 1.25
CA GLU A 11 1.95 18.91 2.17
C GLU A 11 1.63 18.55 3.62
N LEU A 12 0.34 18.45 3.98
CA LEU A 12 -0.09 18.01 5.30
C LEU A 12 0.41 16.58 5.61
N ILE A 13 0.22 15.64 4.69
CA ILE A 13 0.65 14.25 4.89
C ILE A 13 2.17 14.18 4.98
N LYS A 14 2.91 14.93 4.15
CA LYS A 14 4.38 14.98 4.20
C LYS A 14 4.93 15.61 5.48
N ALA A 15 4.21 16.57 6.07
CA ALA A 15 4.60 17.25 7.30
C ALA A 15 4.28 16.44 8.58
N CYS A 16 3.54 15.33 8.47
CA CYS A 16 3.22 14.48 9.62
C CYS A 16 4.48 13.91 10.27
N THR A 17 4.63 14.11 11.58
CA THR A 17 5.76 13.59 12.37
C THR A 17 5.38 12.41 13.25
N GLN A 18 4.08 12.25 13.52
CA GLN A 18 3.54 11.09 14.21
C GLN A 18 3.61 9.82 13.34
N PRO A 19 3.62 8.61 13.94
CA PRO A 19 3.50 7.37 13.17
C PRO A 19 2.22 7.34 12.31
N VAL A 20 2.37 7.14 11.01
CA VAL A 20 1.28 7.06 10.03
C VAL A 20 1.17 5.63 9.48
N LEU A 21 -0.06 5.13 9.37
CA LEU A 21 -0.35 3.83 8.76
C LEU A 21 -1.21 4.02 7.51
N GLY A 22 -0.65 3.70 6.34
CA GLY A 22 -1.40 3.62 5.09
C GLY A 22 -2.09 2.26 4.94
N ILE A 23 -3.36 2.24 4.52
CA ILE A 23 -4.14 1.02 4.31
C ILE A 23 -4.50 0.89 2.83
N CYS A 24 -4.22 -0.28 2.23
CA CYS A 24 -4.49 -0.58 0.82
C CYS A 24 -3.87 0.48 -0.12
N LEU A 25 -4.68 1.25 -0.85
CA LEU A 25 -4.20 2.35 -1.70
C LEU A 25 -3.42 3.40 -0.89
N GLY A 26 -3.81 3.64 0.37
CA GLY A 26 -3.09 4.56 1.25
C GLY A 26 -1.64 4.13 1.49
N MET A 27 -1.37 2.82 1.55
CA MET A 27 0.00 2.31 1.65
C MET A 27 0.79 2.62 0.38
N GLN A 28 0.17 2.40 -0.78
CA GLN A 28 0.80 2.65 -2.08
C GLN A 28 1.14 4.12 -2.26
N LEU A 29 0.24 5.04 -1.88
CA LEU A 29 0.44 6.50 -1.98
C LEU A 29 1.70 6.99 -1.27
N LEU A 30 2.17 6.30 -0.22
CA LEU A 30 3.41 6.67 0.49
C LEU A 30 4.68 6.39 -0.33
N GLY A 31 4.61 5.52 -1.34
CA GLY A 31 5.73 5.19 -2.23
C GLY A 31 6.12 6.34 -3.15
N ARG A 32 7.07 6.09 -4.06
CA ARG A 32 7.63 7.09 -4.98
C ARG A 32 6.86 7.20 -6.29
N ARG A 33 6.59 6.08 -6.95
CA ARG A 33 5.88 6.03 -8.24
C ARG A 33 5.05 4.75 -8.31
N SER A 34 3.83 4.84 -8.80
CA SER A 34 3.03 3.68 -9.20
C SER A 34 3.21 3.43 -10.69
N GLU A 35 3.22 2.18 -11.13
CA GLU A 35 3.15 1.80 -12.56
C GLU A 35 1.71 1.70 -13.09
N GLU A 36 0.72 1.75 -12.21
CA GLU A 36 -0.70 1.73 -12.58
C GLU A 36 -1.07 2.97 -13.43
N SER A 37 -2.05 2.81 -14.33
CA SER A 37 -2.57 3.89 -15.19
C SER A 37 -1.50 4.68 -15.97
N ASN A 38 -0.58 3.98 -16.65
CA ASN A 38 0.58 4.54 -17.38
C ASN A 38 1.64 5.24 -16.50
N GLY A 39 1.53 5.03 -15.19
CA GLY A 39 2.50 5.41 -14.19
C GLY A 39 2.26 6.82 -13.63
N VAL A 40 2.24 6.90 -12.31
CA VAL A 40 1.85 8.10 -11.56
C VAL A 40 2.86 8.37 -10.44
N SER A 41 3.35 9.60 -10.35
CA SER A 41 4.19 10.02 -9.20
C SER A 41 3.35 10.12 -7.94
N LEU A 42 3.85 9.55 -6.84
CA LEU A 42 3.17 9.47 -5.56
C LEU A 42 3.82 10.43 -4.55
N LEU A 43 3.59 10.24 -3.24
CA LEU A 43 4.08 11.18 -2.22
C LEU A 43 5.60 11.14 -2.03
N GLY A 44 6.25 10.02 -2.33
CA GLY A 44 7.70 9.86 -2.22
C GLY A 44 8.22 9.86 -0.79
N ILE A 45 7.39 9.49 0.19
CA ILE A 45 7.78 9.39 1.61
C ILE A 45 8.63 8.13 1.83
N ILE A 46 8.30 7.06 1.12
CA ILE A 46 9.06 5.81 1.07
C ILE A 46 9.70 5.72 -0.31
N GLU A 47 11.01 5.53 -0.36
CA GLU A 47 11.80 5.42 -1.60
C GLU A 47 11.61 4.06 -2.29
N GLN A 48 10.37 3.66 -2.55
CA GLN A 48 10.02 2.42 -3.23
C GLN A 48 8.92 2.67 -4.27
N ASP A 49 9.05 2.03 -5.43
CA ASP A 49 8.02 2.06 -6.46
C ASP A 49 6.96 0.98 -6.21
N VAL A 50 5.76 1.20 -6.75
CA VAL A 50 4.62 0.28 -6.69
C VAL A 50 4.45 -0.30 -8.10
N PRO A 51 5.06 -1.47 -8.40
CA PRO A 51 4.98 -2.08 -9.71
C PRO A 51 3.61 -2.69 -9.97
N LYS A 52 3.28 -2.89 -11.24
CA LYS A 52 2.07 -3.62 -11.63
C LYS A 52 2.19 -5.10 -11.20
N MET A 53 1.12 -5.63 -10.62
CA MET A 53 1.12 -7.02 -10.19
C MET A 53 1.16 -7.97 -11.39
N THR A 54 2.08 -8.94 -11.35
CA THR A 54 2.12 -10.05 -12.31
C THR A 54 1.10 -11.10 -11.87
N ASP A 55 0.29 -11.57 -12.80
CA ASP A 55 -0.78 -12.55 -12.52
C ASP A 55 -0.24 -13.98 -12.31
N PHE A 56 0.89 -14.33 -12.94
CA PHE A 56 1.43 -15.70 -12.97
C PHE A 56 0.36 -16.75 -13.36
N GLY A 57 -0.61 -16.36 -14.20
CA GLY A 57 -1.75 -17.20 -14.58
C GLY A 57 -2.85 -17.35 -13.51
N LEU A 58 -2.82 -16.57 -12.44
CA LEU A 58 -3.84 -16.53 -11.38
C LEU A 58 -4.82 -15.38 -11.59
N PRO A 59 -6.06 -15.48 -11.06
CA PRO A 59 -7.04 -14.40 -11.20
C PRO A 59 -6.58 -13.13 -10.48
N LEU A 60 -6.66 -12.01 -11.21
CA LEU A 60 -6.47 -10.67 -10.67
C LEU A 60 -7.81 -9.95 -10.45
N PRO A 61 -7.90 -9.03 -9.48
CA PRO A 61 -6.87 -8.71 -8.48
C PRO A 61 -6.69 -9.84 -7.45
N HIS A 62 -5.56 -9.88 -6.75
CA HIS A 62 -5.35 -10.80 -5.63
C HIS A 62 -6.38 -10.46 -4.55
N MET A 63 -7.43 -11.27 -4.42
CA MET A 63 -8.55 -11.07 -3.50
C MET A 63 -8.78 -12.31 -2.66
N GLY A 64 -9.09 -12.09 -1.38
CA GLY A 64 -9.40 -13.14 -0.43
C GLY A 64 -8.58 -13.02 0.84
N TRP A 65 -8.40 -14.15 1.51
CA TRP A 65 -7.70 -14.24 2.79
C TRP A 65 -6.33 -14.85 2.54
N ASN A 66 -5.28 -14.10 2.86
CA ASN A 66 -3.91 -14.58 2.71
C ASN A 66 -3.11 -14.38 3.99
N ARG A 67 -2.11 -15.24 4.20
CA ARG A 67 -1.22 -15.17 5.35
C ARG A 67 -0.12 -14.13 5.09
N VAL A 68 0.20 -13.36 6.12
CA VAL A 68 1.36 -12.47 6.12
C VAL A 68 2.45 -13.04 7.02
N TYR A 69 3.70 -12.81 6.63
CA TYR A 69 4.88 -13.28 7.36
C TYR A 69 5.68 -12.04 7.81
N PRO A 70 5.46 -11.55 9.03
CA PRO A 70 6.15 -10.35 9.51
C PRO A 70 7.63 -10.61 9.71
N GLN A 71 8.45 -9.60 9.44
CA GLN A 71 9.88 -9.64 9.76
C GLN A 71 10.10 -9.72 11.28
N ALA A 72 11.18 -10.39 11.68
CA ALA A 72 11.53 -10.55 13.08
C ALA A 72 11.70 -9.18 13.78
N GLY A 73 11.10 -9.03 14.96
CA GLY A 73 11.14 -7.79 15.73
C GLY A 73 10.15 -6.71 15.28
N ASN A 74 9.28 -6.97 14.29
CA ASN A 74 8.28 -5.99 13.86
C ASN A 74 7.25 -5.72 14.96
N ARG A 75 7.18 -4.45 15.41
CA ARG A 75 6.31 -3.99 16.50
C ARG A 75 4.83 -4.00 16.13
N LEU A 76 4.49 -3.84 14.85
CA LEU A 76 3.10 -3.82 14.38
C LEU A 76 2.40 -5.17 14.59
N PHE A 77 3.15 -6.27 14.58
CA PHE A 77 2.62 -7.63 14.71
C PHE A 77 2.80 -8.26 16.10
N GLN A 78 3.23 -7.49 17.10
CA GLN A 78 3.39 -7.99 18.47
C GLN A 78 2.04 -8.43 19.06
N GLY A 79 2.01 -9.61 19.68
CA GLY A 79 0.81 -10.16 20.32
C GLY A 79 -0.21 -10.80 19.38
N MET A 80 -0.01 -10.74 18.05
CA MET A 80 -0.85 -11.45 17.10
C MET A 80 -0.40 -12.91 16.94
N LYS A 81 -1.32 -13.85 17.14
CA LYS A 81 -1.09 -15.25 16.74
C LYS A 81 -1.06 -15.32 15.22
N MET A 82 -0.11 -16.10 14.68
CA MET A 82 -0.02 -16.45 13.25
C MET A 82 -1.20 -17.35 12.82
N ALA A 83 -2.40 -16.82 12.85
CA ALA A 83 -3.59 -17.35 12.17
C ALA A 83 -3.58 -16.86 10.70
N PRO A 84 -4.42 -17.38 9.79
CA PRO A 84 -4.71 -16.67 8.55
C PRO A 84 -5.25 -15.28 8.92
N ILE A 85 -4.37 -14.28 8.92
CA ILE A 85 -4.75 -12.90 9.22
C ILE A 85 -5.64 -12.42 8.08
N SER A 86 -6.72 -11.76 8.44
CA SER A 86 -7.73 -11.09 7.63
C SER A 86 -7.21 -9.95 6.75
N THR A 87 -6.08 -10.11 6.08
CA THR A 87 -5.66 -9.03 5.19
C THR A 87 -6.42 -9.19 3.89
N LEU A 88 -7.53 -8.45 3.79
CA LEU A 88 -8.21 -8.17 2.53
C LEU A 88 -7.26 -7.29 1.72
N TYR A 89 -6.24 -7.91 1.12
CA TYR A 89 -5.45 -7.27 0.09
C TYR A 89 -6.40 -7.06 -1.07
N THR A 90 -6.74 -5.80 -1.33
CA THR A 90 -7.14 -5.37 -2.66
C THR A 90 -5.88 -4.74 -3.23
N ALA A 91 -4.94 -5.57 -3.68
CA ALA A 91 -3.85 -5.07 -4.51
C ALA A 91 -4.46 -4.75 -5.87
N THR A 92 -4.90 -3.50 -5.95
CA THR A 92 -5.12 -2.59 -7.07
C THR A 92 -5.74 -3.16 -8.34
N LEU A 93 -6.78 -2.43 -8.77
CA LEU A 93 -7.55 -2.67 -9.97
C LEU A 93 -6.65 -2.97 -11.17
N CYS A 94 -6.73 -4.20 -11.65
CA CYS A 94 -6.44 -4.49 -13.04
C CYS A 94 -7.50 -3.82 -13.91
N ARG A 95 -7.26 -2.58 -14.30
CA ARG A 95 -7.72 -2.00 -15.57
C ARG A 95 -6.94 -0.72 -15.87
#